data_AF-A0A838S9P4-F1
#
_entry.id   AF-A0A838S9P4-F1
#
_cell.length_a   1.000
_cell.length_b   1.000
_cell.length_c   1.000
_cell.angle_alpha   90.00
_cell.angle_beta   90.00
_cell.angle_gamma   90.00
#
_symmetry.space_group_name_H-M   'P 1'
#
loop_
_entity.id
_entity.type
_entity.pdbx_description
1 polymer ?
#
loop_
_entity_poly.entity_id
_entity_poly.type
_entity_poly.pdbx_seq_one_letter_code
_entity_poly.pdbx_strand_id
1 'polypeptide(L)'
;MGYIEAVVLAVIQGLTEFLPVSSSGHLVLVQHWFGHFSETNLLYDIMLHLATVTAILVYFRHDLLTLGLGYVGWSTTQGSLFQGYERRTIHYVLLASIPTAIIGLGIRSIGLETLVQPSVVAVMLLITGVILWLGRGKNSVRGIQDMSIRDALVIGIVQGVAVLPGISRSGSTISSGVLLGLDRELSARFSLLISMPAIVGA
;
A
#
# COMPACT_ATOMS: atom_id res chain seq x y z
N MET A 1 21.70 -2.03 16.40
CA MET A 1 20.98 -3.22 15.88
C MET A 1 21.94 -4.33 15.47
N GLY A 2 21.79 -5.51 16.06
CA GLY A 2 22.47 -6.74 15.66
C GLY A 2 21.81 -7.46 14.48
N TYR A 3 22.51 -8.43 13.87
CA TYR A 3 22.01 -9.17 12.70
C TYR A 3 20.70 -9.93 12.97
N ILE A 4 20.50 -10.46 14.18
CA ILE A 4 19.29 -11.21 14.54
C ILE A 4 18.07 -10.28 14.54
N GLU A 5 18.19 -9.10 15.15
CA GLU A 5 17.12 -8.08 15.20
C GLU A 5 16.76 -7.63 13.79
N ALA A 6 17.77 -7.40 12.94
CA ALA A 6 17.57 -7.04 11.53
C ALA A 6 16.86 -8.15 10.72
N VAL A 7 17.13 -9.43 11.00
CA VAL A 7 16.43 -10.55 10.36
C VAL A 7 14.98 -10.61 10.84
N VAL A 8 14.73 -10.44 12.14
CA VAL A 8 13.37 -10.44 12.71
C VAL A 8 12.54 -9.31 12.11
N LEU A 9 13.06 -8.09 12.08
CA LEU A 9 12.38 -6.93 11.48
C LEU A 9 12.11 -7.14 9.99
N ALA A 10 13.04 -7.74 9.24
CA ALA A 10 12.86 -8.04 7.82
C ALA A 10 11.75 -9.09 7.57
N VAL A 11 11.70 -10.14 8.40
CA VAL A 11 10.61 -11.14 8.34
C VAL A 11 9.27 -10.49 8.66
N ILE A 12 9.21 -9.65 9.69
CA ILE A 12 8.00 -8.93 10.07
C ILE A 12 7.55 -8.01 8.93
N GLN A 13 8.45 -7.22 8.36
CA GLN A 13 8.15 -6.38 7.19
C GLN A 13 7.60 -7.21 6.04
N GLY A 14 8.28 -8.30 5.65
CA GLY A 14 7.86 -9.14 4.53
C GLY A 14 6.48 -9.77 4.73
N LEU A 15 6.14 -10.16 5.96
CA LEU A 15 4.83 -10.70 6.30
C LEU A 15 3.73 -9.62 6.36
N THR A 16 4.05 -8.43 6.84
CA THR A 16 3.06 -7.41 7.20
C THR A 16 2.83 -6.35 6.12
N GLU A 17 3.77 -6.13 5.20
CA GLU A 17 3.64 -5.10 4.16
C GLU A 17 2.43 -5.36 3.24
N PHE A 18 2.22 -6.62 2.87
CA PHE A 18 1.15 -7.01 1.94
C PHE A 18 -0.17 -7.28 2.65
N LEU A 19 -0.13 -7.54 3.95
CA LEU A 19 -1.31 -7.77 4.76
C LEU A 19 -1.88 -6.44 5.25
N PRO A 20 -3.21 -6.35 5.43
CA PRO A 20 -3.85 -5.15 5.93
C PRO A 20 -3.65 -4.98 7.45
N VAL A 21 -2.41 -4.96 7.93
CA VAL A 21 -2.07 -4.99 9.37
C VAL A 21 -1.07 -3.92 9.79
N SER A 22 -0.64 -3.05 8.87
CA SER A 22 0.32 -1.95 9.10
C SER A 22 1.73 -2.44 9.46
N SER A 23 2.57 -2.57 8.44
CA SER A 23 3.97 -2.97 8.60
C SER A 23 4.79 -1.99 9.43
N SER A 24 4.66 -0.69 9.14
CA SER A 24 5.31 0.37 9.92
C SER A 24 4.94 0.31 11.40
N GLY A 25 3.67 0.02 11.73
CA GLY A 25 3.24 -0.14 13.11
C GLY A 25 3.93 -1.32 13.82
N HIS A 26 4.02 -2.47 13.14
CA HIS A 26 4.71 -3.64 13.68
C HIS A 26 6.21 -3.39 13.88
N LEU A 27 6.87 -2.75 12.92
CA LEU A 27 8.29 -2.38 13.04
C LEU A 27 8.53 -1.46 14.24
N VAL A 28 7.72 -0.41 14.40
CA VAL A 28 7.85 0.55 15.50
C VAL A 28 7.69 -0.15 16.87
N LEU A 29 6.72 -1.05 17.02
CA LEU A 29 6.50 -1.78 18.27
C LEU A 29 7.64 -2.75 18.59
N VAL A 30 8.15 -3.47 17.59
CA VAL A 30 9.24 -4.44 17.78
C VAL A 30 10.57 -3.72 18.07
N GLN A 31 10.85 -2.63 17.37
CA GLN A 31 12.02 -1.78 17.65
C GLN A 31 11.96 -1.20 19.07
N HIS A 32 10.77 -0.81 19.54
CA HIS A 32 10.56 -0.39 20.92
C HIS A 32 10.91 -1.50 21.92
N TRP A 33 10.44 -2.73 21.69
CA TRP A 33 10.77 -3.87 22.56
C TRP A 33 12.25 -4.26 22.54
N PHE A 34 12.93 -4.10 21.41
CA PHE A 34 14.38 -4.27 21.34
C PHE A 34 15.18 -3.11 21.97
N GLY A 35 14.51 -2.05 22.44
CA GLY A 35 15.19 -0.88 23.01
C GLY A 35 15.89 0.03 21.99
N HIS A 36 15.67 -0.20 20.69
CA HIS A 36 16.33 0.52 19.57
C HIS A 36 15.40 1.55 18.91
N PHE A 37 14.38 2.03 19.62
CA PHE A 37 13.34 2.92 19.11
C PHE A 37 13.86 4.22 18.48
N SER A 38 15.02 4.71 18.91
CA SER A 38 15.67 5.93 18.41
C SER A 38 16.81 5.68 17.42
N GLU A 39 17.12 4.41 17.11
CA GLU A 39 18.19 4.01 16.19
C GLU A 39 17.63 3.38 14.90
N THR A 40 16.48 3.87 14.43
CA THR A 40 15.95 3.43 13.15
C THR A 40 16.88 3.94 12.05
N ASN A 41 17.71 3.04 11.52
CA ASN A 41 18.59 3.37 10.44
C ASN A 41 17.72 3.62 9.19
N LEU A 42 17.59 4.88 8.78
CA LEU A 42 16.84 5.28 7.58
C LEU A 42 17.21 4.40 6.37
N LEU A 43 18.48 4.02 6.23
CA LEU A 43 18.94 3.14 5.16
C LEU A 43 18.29 1.75 5.27
N TYR A 44 18.16 1.20 6.48
CA TYR A 44 17.53 -0.09 6.71
C TYR A 44 16.05 -0.08 6.32
N ASP A 45 15.30 0.94 6.73
CA ASP A 45 13.89 1.08 6.35
C ASP A 45 13.72 1.22 4.83
N ILE A 46 14.59 1.98 4.16
CA ILE A 46 14.58 2.10 2.70
C ILE A 46 14.87 0.74 2.05
N MET A 47 15.85 -0.02 2.55
CA MET A 47 16.16 -1.37 2.02
C MET A 47 14.99 -2.33 2.20
N LEU A 48 14.30 -2.26 3.33
CA LEU A 48 13.10 -3.04 3.60
C LEU A 48 11.98 -2.74 2.59
N HIS A 49 11.71 -1.47 2.31
CA HIS A 49 10.72 -1.06 1.31
C HIS A 49 11.13 -1.43 -0.12
N LEU A 50 12.42 -1.33 -0.45
CA LEU A 50 12.94 -1.76 -1.75
C LEU A 50 12.76 -3.28 -1.95
N ALA A 51 13.02 -4.06 -0.91
CA ALA A 51 12.81 -5.51 -0.93
C ALA A 51 11.33 -5.87 -1.15
N THR A 52 10.40 -5.18 -0.48
CA THR A 52 8.97 -5.43 -0.66
C THR A 52 8.46 -4.99 -2.03
N VAL A 53 8.93 -3.85 -2.57
CA VAL A 53 8.63 -3.46 -3.96
C VAL A 53 9.16 -4.48 -4.95
N THR A 54 10.37 -4.98 -4.74
CA THR A 54 10.94 -6.03 -5.59
C THR A 54 10.08 -7.29 -5.57
N ALA A 55 9.59 -7.71 -4.40
CA ALA A 55 8.65 -8.82 -4.29
C ALA A 55 7.34 -8.56 -5.05
N ILE A 56 6.78 -7.34 -4.99
CA ILE A 56 5.60 -6.94 -5.78
C ILE A 56 5.90 -7.05 -7.27
N LEU A 57 7.03 -6.51 -7.74
CA LEU A 57 7.42 -6.55 -9.15
C LEU A 57 7.55 -8.00 -9.67
N VAL A 58 8.15 -8.88 -8.88
CA VAL A 58 8.31 -10.31 -9.23
C VAL A 58 6.96 -11.02 -9.23
N TYR A 59 6.11 -10.79 -8.23
CA TYR A 59 4.78 -11.41 -8.14
C TYR A 59 3.86 -10.93 -9.26
N PHE A 60 3.77 -9.62 -9.48
CA PHE A 60 2.94 -8.99 -10.50
C PHE A 60 3.58 -8.96 -11.89
N ARG A 61 4.71 -9.65 -12.13
CA ARG A 61 5.44 -9.59 -13.41
C ARG A 61 4.54 -9.81 -14.63
N HIS A 62 3.58 -10.74 -14.56
CA HIS A 62 2.66 -11.01 -15.66
C HIS A 62 1.64 -9.88 -15.85
N ASP A 63 1.07 -9.35 -14.76
CA ASP A 63 0.15 -8.21 -14.83
C ASP A 63 0.86 -6.96 -15.34
N LEU A 64 2.08 -6.69 -14.85
CA LEU A 64 2.90 -5.55 -15.25
C LEU A 64 3.31 -5.63 -16.71
N LEU A 65 3.71 -6.81 -17.19
CA LEU A 65 3.97 -7.03 -18.61
C LEU A 65 2.71 -6.81 -19.44
N THR A 66 1.56 -7.35 -19.03
CA THR A 66 0.29 -7.12 -19.71
C THR A 66 -0.05 -5.62 -19.76
N LEU A 67 0.05 -4.91 -18.63
CA LEU A 67 -0.19 -3.47 -18.55
C LEU A 67 0.75 -2.69 -19.49
N GLY A 68 2.05 -2.99 -19.46
CA GLY A 68 3.05 -2.30 -20.27
C GLY A 68 2.91 -2.56 -21.77
N LEU A 69 2.77 -3.83 -22.17
CA LEU A 69 2.57 -4.22 -23.58
C LEU A 69 1.24 -3.68 -24.12
N GLY A 70 0.16 -3.80 -23.35
CA GLY A 70 -1.16 -3.29 -23.71
C GLY A 70 -1.21 -1.76 -23.79
N TYR A 71 -0.39 -1.05 -23.01
CA TYR A 71 -0.25 0.39 -23.13
C TYR A 71 0.30 0.79 -24.51
N VAL A 72 1.33 0.09 -25.00
CA VAL A 72 1.93 0.35 -26.32
C VAL A 72 1.08 -0.22 -27.47
N GLY A 73 0.07 -1.04 -27.17
CA GLY A 73 -0.83 -1.64 -28.16
C GLY A 73 -0.32 -2.97 -28.73
N TRP A 74 0.62 -3.62 -28.04
CA TRP A 74 1.07 -4.96 -28.39
C TRP A 74 0.14 -6.04 -27.83
N SER A 75 0.19 -7.23 -28.45
CA SER A 75 -0.58 -8.39 -28.00
C SER A 75 -0.17 -8.76 -26.57
N THR A 76 -1.17 -8.98 -25.71
CA THR A 76 -0.98 -9.29 -24.30
C THR A 76 -1.21 -10.76 -24.00
N THR A 77 -0.55 -11.26 -22.95
CA THR A 77 -0.76 -12.61 -22.44
C THR A 77 -2.14 -12.77 -21.81
N GLN A 78 -2.82 -13.88 -22.11
CA GLN A 78 -4.09 -14.22 -21.45
C GLN A 78 -3.89 -14.53 -19.96
N GLY A 79 -4.84 -14.08 -19.13
CA GLY A 79 -4.92 -14.43 -17.71
C GLY A 79 -4.58 -13.31 -16.72
N SER A 80 -4.35 -12.08 -17.18
CA SER A 80 -4.27 -10.90 -16.30
C SER A 80 -5.66 -10.35 -16.01
N LEU A 81 -5.89 -9.91 -14.76
CA LEU A 81 -7.13 -9.24 -14.36
C LEU A 81 -7.34 -7.92 -15.13
N PHE A 82 -6.27 -7.29 -15.63
CA PHE A 82 -6.32 -5.99 -16.31
C PHE A 82 -6.42 -6.10 -17.83
N GLN A 83 -6.54 -7.31 -18.37
CA GLN A 83 -6.58 -7.55 -19.80
C GLN A 83 -7.78 -6.83 -20.44
N GLY A 84 -7.54 -6.12 -21.54
CA GLY A 84 -8.55 -5.30 -22.23
C GLY A 84 -8.81 -3.92 -21.58
N TYR A 85 -8.19 -3.65 -20.44
CA TYR A 85 -8.33 -2.39 -19.69
C TYR A 85 -6.97 -1.80 -19.29
N GLU A 86 -5.90 -2.13 -20.01
CA GLU A 86 -4.51 -1.86 -19.62
C GLU A 86 -4.23 -0.35 -19.53
N ARG A 87 -4.52 0.39 -20.60
CA ARG A 87 -4.35 1.85 -20.66
C ARG A 87 -5.14 2.56 -19.57
N ARG A 88 -6.39 2.12 -19.36
CA ARG A 88 -7.29 2.70 -18.37
C ARG A 88 -6.80 2.44 -16.95
N THR A 89 -6.31 1.24 -16.67
CA THR A 89 -5.72 0.88 -15.38
C THR A 89 -4.49 1.72 -15.08
N ILE A 90 -3.59 1.90 -16.06
CA ILE A 90 -2.41 2.78 -15.90
C ILE A 90 -2.84 4.22 -15.59
N HIS A 91 -3.84 4.75 -16.30
CA HIS A 91 -4.36 6.08 -15.99
C HIS A 91 -4.97 6.15 -14.58
N TYR A 92 -5.67 5.12 -14.11
CA TYR A 92 -6.16 5.08 -12.72
C TYR A 92 -5.03 5.05 -11.70
N VAL A 93 -3.95 4.32 -11.96
CA VAL A 93 -2.76 4.31 -11.08
C VAL A 93 -2.14 5.70 -11.02
N LEU A 94 -1.97 6.37 -12.16
CA LEU A 94 -1.44 7.74 -12.20
C LEU A 94 -2.37 8.73 -11.49
N LEU A 95 -3.68 8.66 -11.74
CA LEU A 95 -4.67 9.52 -11.10
C LEU A 95 -4.74 9.32 -9.58
N ALA A 96 -4.63 8.08 -9.10
CA ALA A 96 -4.57 7.78 -7.65
C ALA A 96 -3.26 8.28 -7.02
N SER A 97 -2.15 8.26 -7.78
CA SER A 97 -0.84 8.69 -7.29
C SER A 97 -0.76 10.20 -7.06
N ILE A 98 -1.51 11.01 -7.81
CA ILE A 98 -1.54 12.48 -7.66
C ILE A 98 -1.95 12.91 -6.23
N PRO A 99 -3.15 12.58 -5.72
CA PRO A 99 -3.54 12.96 -4.36
C PRO A 99 -2.65 12.28 -3.31
N THR A 100 -2.17 11.05 -3.54
CA THR A 100 -1.20 10.41 -2.64
C THR A 100 0.06 11.27 -2.49
N ALA A 101 0.66 11.71 -3.60
CA ALA A 101 1.88 12.52 -3.58
C ALA A 101 1.64 13.89 -2.93
N ILE A 102 0.53 14.56 -3.26
CA ILE A 102 0.18 15.87 -2.67
C ILE A 102 0.05 15.76 -1.15
N ILE A 103 -0.72 14.77 -0.67
CA ILE A 103 -0.95 14.59 0.77
C ILE A 103 0.35 14.13 1.47
N GLY A 104 1.09 13.19 0.88
CA GLY A 104 2.33 12.69 1.44
C GLY A 104 3.40 13.78 1.59
N LEU A 105 3.60 14.60 0.56
CA LEU A 105 4.52 15.73 0.60
C LEU A 105 4.03 16.82 1.58
N GLY A 106 2.73 17.07 1.63
CA GLY A 106 2.12 18.00 2.59
C GLY A 106 2.34 17.56 4.03
N ILE A 107 2.06 16.30 4.36
CA ILE A 107 2.29 15.72 5.70
C ILE A 107 3.77 15.77 6.08
N ARG A 108 4.67 15.46 5.14
CA ARG A 108 6.11 15.56 5.36
C ARG A 108 6.53 16.98 5.73
N SER A 109 5.95 18.01 5.09
CA SER A 109 6.25 19.41 5.41
C SER A 109 5.75 19.86 6.80
N ILE A 110 4.72 19.21 7.33
CA ILE A 110 4.17 19.49 8.67
C ILE A 110 5.06 18.91 9.78
N GLY A 111 5.92 17.92 9.47
CA GLY A 111 6.85 17.35 10.44
C GLY A 111 6.16 16.46 11.48
N LEU A 112 5.29 15.55 11.05
CA LEU A 112 4.57 14.61 11.92
C LEU A 112 5.44 13.48 12.50
N GLU A 113 6.76 13.63 12.52
CA GLU A 113 7.71 12.63 13.04
C GLU A 113 7.47 12.37 14.53
N THR A 114 6.96 13.36 15.26
CA THR A 114 6.57 13.22 16.67
C THR A 114 5.39 12.28 16.90
N LEU A 115 4.62 11.94 15.85
CA LEU A 115 3.55 10.94 15.91
C LEU A 115 4.07 9.50 15.89
N VAL A 116 5.35 9.28 15.57
CA VAL A 116 5.96 7.95 15.65
C VAL A 116 6.24 7.67 17.12
N GLN A 117 5.21 7.18 17.82
CA GLN A 117 5.27 6.74 19.21
C GLN A 117 4.47 5.44 19.38
N PRO A 118 4.90 4.50 20.24
CA PRO A 118 4.20 3.22 20.40
C PRO A 118 2.72 3.36 20.78
N SER A 119 2.40 4.36 21.61
CA SER A 119 1.04 4.69 22.02
C SER A 119 0.17 5.17 20.85
N VAL A 120 0.69 6.07 20.02
CA VAL A 120 0.00 6.57 18.82
C VAL A 120 -0.21 5.44 17.82
N VAL A 121 0.84 4.63 17.57
CA VAL A 121 0.76 3.46 16.69
C VAL A 121 -0.30 2.47 17.17
N ALA A 122 -0.38 2.18 18.47
CA ALA A 122 -1.39 1.29 19.02
C ALA A 122 -2.82 1.79 18.75
N VAL A 123 -3.07 3.09 18.91
CA VAL A 123 -4.37 3.70 18.57
C VAL A 123 -4.65 3.62 17.07
N MET A 124 -3.66 3.88 16.22
CA MET A 124 -3.81 3.82 14.76
C MET A 124 -4.03 2.38 14.24
N LEU A 125 -3.49 1.37 14.93
CA LEU A 125 -3.80 -0.04 14.66
C LEU A 125 -5.26 -0.37 14.97
N LEU A 126 -5.82 0.17 16.06
CA LEU A 126 -7.26 0.02 16.35
C LEU A 126 -8.11 0.69 15.27
N ILE A 127 -7.74 1.89 14.83
CA ILE A 127 -8.40 2.59 13.72
C ILE A 127 -8.34 1.74 12.43
N THR A 128 -7.18 1.16 12.12
CA THR A 128 -7.02 0.23 11.00
C THR A 128 -7.98 -0.96 11.13
N GLY A 129 -8.09 -1.55 12.33
CA GLY A 129 -9.03 -2.63 12.60
C GLY A 129 -10.49 -2.24 12.35
N VAL A 130 -10.89 -1.03 12.74
CA VAL A 130 -12.22 -0.48 12.46
C VAL A 130 -12.44 -0.31 10.95
N ILE A 131 -11.47 0.23 10.22
CA ILE A 131 -11.55 0.40 8.75
C ILE A 131 -11.81 -0.95 8.06
N LEU A 132 -11.09 -2.00 8.47
CA LEU A 132 -11.25 -3.35 7.92
C LEU A 132 -12.60 -3.97 8.28
N TRP A 133 -13.04 -3.75 9.52
CA TRP A 133 -14.32 -4.25 9.99
C TRP A 133 -15.49 -3.69 9.17
N LEU A 134 -15.44 -2.41 8.79
CA LEU A 134 -16.45 -1.77 7.94
C LEU A 134 -16.54 -2.41 6.54
N GLY A 135 -15.43 -2.92 5.99
CA GLY A 135 -15.39 -3.59 4.68
C GLY A 135 -15.86 -5.05 4.68
N ARG A 136 -15.87 -5.73 5.82
CA ARG A 136 -16.04 -7.21 5.91
C ARG A 136 -17.37 -7.72 5.34
N GLY A 137 -18.46 -7.00 5.53
CA GLY A 137 -19.82 -7.44 5.18
C GLY A 137 -20.32 -6.99 3.80
N LYS A 138 -19.51 -6.28 3.01
CA LYS A 138 -19.94 -5.72 1.72
C LYS A 138 -19.84 -6.77 0.61
N ASN A 139 -20.98 -7.03 -0.05
CA ASN A 139 -21.01 -7.73 -1.34
C ASN A 139 -20.54 -6.78 -2.44
N SER A 140 -19.24 -6.83 -2.69
CA SER A 140 -18.54 -6.04 -3.69
C SER A 140 -18.38 -6.89 -4.96
N VAL A 141 -18.91 -6.40 -6.09
CA VAL A 141 -19.00 -7.18 -7.35
C VAL A 141 -18.52 -6.40 -8.58
N ARG A 142 -18.20 -5.11 -8.45
CA ARG A 142 -17.74 -4.29 -9.57
C ARG A 142 -16.31 -4.66 -9.92
N GLY A 143 -16.11 -5.17 -11.14
CA GLY A 143 -14.79 -5.53 -11.67
C GLY A 143 -14.05 -4.34 -12.28
N ILE A 144 -12.91 -4.61 -12.90
CA ILE A 144 -12.08 -3.56 -13.52
C ILE A 144 -12.86 -2.80 -14.60
N GLN A 145 -13.81 -3.46 -15.27
CA GLN A 145 -14.67 -2.87 -16.30
C GLN A 145 -15.51 -1.69 -15.78
N ASP A 146 -15.94 -1.76 -14.51
CA ASP A 146 -16.85 -0.82 -13.85
C ASP A 146 -16.14 0.22 -12.97
N MET A 147 -14.82 0.09 -12.83
CA MET A 147 -14.02 1.02 -12.04
C MET A 147 -14.04 2.41 -12.70
N SER A 148 -14.24 3.44 -11.88
CA SER A 148 -14.34 4.83 -12.33
C SER A 148 -13.16 5.69 -11.87
N ILE A 149 -13.01 6.88 -12.46
CA ILE A 149 -12.02 7.89 -12.03
C ILE A 149 -12.24 8.27 -10.55
N ARG A 150 -13.51 8.36 -10.12
CA ARG A 150 -13.86 8.65 -8.72
C ARG A 150 -13.27 7.59 -7.79
N ASP A 151 -13.38 6.31 -8.16
CA ASP A 151 -12.85 5.23 -7.35
C ASP A 151 -11.33 5.37 -7.18
N ALA A 152 -10.61 5.61 -8.27
CA ALA A 152 -9.16 5.82 -8.26
C ALA A 152 -8.74 7.02 -7.39
N LEU A 153 -9.42 8.16 -7.52
CA LEU A 153 -9.11 9.37 -6.73
C LEU A 153 -9.38 9.18 -5.24
N VAL A 154 -10.51 8.56 -4.87
CA VAL A 154 -10.84 8.29 -3.46
C VAL A 154 -9.81 7.35 -2.84
N ILE A 155 -9.45 6.26 -3.53
CA ILE A 155 -8.43 5.32 -3.05
C ILE A 155 -7.07 6.04 -2.94
N GLY A 156 -6.72 6.91 -3.89
CA GLY A 156 -5.49 7.70 -3.85
C GLY A 156 -5.41 8.69 -2.68
N ILE A 157 -6.52 9.34 -2.33
CA ILE A 157 -6.63 10.19 -1.13
C ILE A 157 -6.41 9.37 0.13
N VAL A 158 -7.09 8.22 0.23
CA VAL A 158 -6.94 7.30 1.37
C VAL A 158 -5.51 6.81 1.50
N GLN A 159 -4.85 6.47 0.39
CA GLN A 159 -3.43 6.10 0.38
C GLN A 159 -2.54 7.22 0.90
N GLY A 160 -2.80 8.47 0.52
CA GLY A 160 -2.05 9.63 1.02
C GLY A 160 -2.21 9.83 2.53
N VAL A 161 -3.42 9.65 3.07
CA VAL A 161 -3.67 9.73 4.52
C VAL A 161 -3.01 8.57 5.27
N ALA A 162 -2.86 7.41 4.64
CA ALA A 162 -2.22 6.24 5.23
C ALA A 162 -0.68 6.36 5.37
N VAL A 163 -0.10 7.54 5.10
CA VAL A 163 1.28 7.88 5.51
C VAL A 163 1.37 8.01 7.05
N LEU A 164 0.26 8.25 7.74
CA LEU A 164 0.24 8.34 9.21
C LEU A 164 0.72 7.02 9.86
N PRO A 165 1.63 7.09 10.84
CA PRO A 165 2.22 5.90 11.44
C PRO A 165 1.15 5.02 12.11
N GLY A 166 1.19 3.72 11.82
CA GLY A 166 0.22 2.75 12.36
C GLY A 166 -1.06 2.60 11.53
N ILE A 167 -1.38 3.51 10.60
CA ILE A 167 -2.45 3.26 9.61
C ILE A 167 -1.93 2.31 8.53
N SER A 168 -2.60 1.17 8.34
CA SER A 168 -2.25 0.25 7.26
C SER A 168 -2.63 0.85 5.91
N ARG A 169 -1.62 1.11 5.06
CA ARG A 169 -1.83 1.52 3.66
C ARG A 169 -2.71 0.53 2.92
N SER A 170 -2.24 -0.71 2.77
CA SER A 170 -2.96 -1.80 2.12
C SER A 170 -4.34 -2.02 2.73
N GLY A 171 -4.46 -2.01 4.06
CA GLY A 171 -5.75 -2.14 4.74
C GLY A 171 -6.74 -1.03 4.40
N SER A 172 -6.27 0.21 4.36
CA SER A 172 -7.12 1.38 4.10
C SER A 172 -7.57 1.45 2.65
N THR A 173 -6.65 1.24 1.70
CA THR A 173 -6.95 1.27 0.26
C THR A 173 -7.80 0.10 -0.18
N ILE A 174 -7.53 -1.11 0.30
CA ILE A 174 -8.35 -2.31 0.01
C ILE A 174 -9.76 -2.12 0.58
N SER A 175 -9.87 -1.70 1.85
CA SER A 175 -11.18 -1.47 2.46
C SER A 175 -11.95 -0.37 1.74
N SER A 176 -11.27 0.69 1.28
CA SER A 176 -11.90 1.75 0.51
C SER A 176 -12.42 1.24 -0.83
N GLY A 177 -11.65 0.43 -1.56
CA GLY A 177 -12.11 -0.22 -2.78
C GLY A 177 -13.36 -1.08 -2.55
N VAL A 178 -13.34 -1.91 -1.51
CA VAL A 178 -14.48 -2.76 -1.12
C VAL A 178 -15.70 -1.94 -0.71
N LEU A 179 -15.52 -0.84 0.02
CA LEU A 179 -16.59 0.07 0.43
C LEU A 179 -17.20 0.83 -0.76
N LEU A 180 -16.38 1.13 -1.78
CA LEU A 180 -16.83 1.65 -3.07
C LEU A 180 -17.51 0.56 -3.93
N GLY A 181 -17.48 -0.69 -3.50
CA GLY A 181 -18.14 -1.82 -4.19
C GLY A 181 -17.27 -2.52 -5.23
N LEU A 182 -15.98 -2.18 -5.33
CA LEU A 182 -15.01 -2.92 -6.14
C LEU A 182 -14.78 -4.29 -5.53
N ASP A 183 -14.74 -5.33 -6.36
CA ASP A 183 -14.47 -6.69 -5.88
C ASP A 183 -13.15 -6.76 -5.07
N ARG A 184 -13.07 -7.75 -4.19
CA ARG A 184 -11.95 -7.86 -3.23
C ARG A 184 -10.62 -8.10 -3.93
N GLU A 185 -10.62 -8.86 -5.02
CA GLU A 185 -9.39 -9.17 -5.75
C GLU A 185 -8.88 -7.92 -6.48
N LEU A 186 -9.75 -7.22 -7.20
CA LEU A 186 -9.43 -5.94 -7.82
C LEU A 186 -8.96 -4.92 -6.78
N SER A 187 -9.64 -4.82 -5.64
CA SER A 187 -9.26 -3.89 -4.56
C SER A 187 -7.84 -4.19 -4.05
N ALA A 188 -7.51 -5.47 -3.85
CA ALA A 188 -6.18 -5.91 -3.44
C ALA A 188 -5.12 -5.63 -4.52
N ARG A 189 -5.36 -6.05 -5.77
CA ARG A 189 -4.41 -5.84 -6.86
C ARG A 189 -4.20 -4.36 -7.16
N PHE A 190 -5.27 -3.57 -7.24
CA PHE A 190 -5.17 -2.13 -7.47
C PHE A 190 -4.44 -1.43 -6.34
N SER A 191 -4.70 -1.79 -5.07
CA SER A 191 -3.96 -1.28 -3.91
C SER A 191 -2.44 -1.52 -4.03
N LEU A 192 -2.03 -2.71 -4.46
CA LEU A 192 -0.61 -3.05 -4.64
C LEU A 192 -0.01 -2.36 -5.87
N LEU A 193 -0.81 -2.12 -6.92
CA LEU A 193 -0.37 -1.34 -8.08
C LEU A 193 -0.06 0.12 -7.71
N ILE A 194 -0.95 0.78 -6.95
CA ILE A 194 -0.76 2.18 -6.57
C ILE A 194 0.29 2.36 -5.46
N SER A 195 0.65 1.30 -4.73
CA SER A 195 1.71 1.38 -3.72
C SER A 195 3.09 1.44 -4.35
N MET A 196 3.32 0.83 -5.52
CA MET A 196 4.62 0.87 -6.21
C MET A 196 5.13 2.29 -6.49
N PRO A 197 4.41 3.19 -7.19
CA PRO A 197 4.88 4.55 -7.42
C PRO A 197 5.03 5.33 -6.10
N ALA A 198 4.17 5.05 -5.11
CA ALA A 198 4.25 5.69 -3.80
C ALA A 198 5.50 5.27 -3.00
N ILE A 199 5.90 4.00 -3.05
CA ILE A 199 7.11 3.51 -2.36
C ILE A 199 8.37 3.99 -3.10
N VAL A 200 8.37 3.97 -4.44
CA VAL A 200 9.52 4.42 -5.23
C VAL A 200 9.75 5.93 -5.09
N GLY A 201 8.69 6.72 -4.91
CA GLY A 201 8.78 8.17 -4.75
C GLY A 201 8.98 8.68 -3.31
N ALA A 202 8.86 7.81 -2.31
CA ALA A 202 9.06 8.14 -0.88
C ALA A 202 10.54 8.09 -0.50
#